data_AF-A0AA36NEJ8-F1
#
_entry.id   AF-A0AA36NEJ8-F1
#
_cell.length_a   1.000
_cell.length_b   1.000
_cell.length_c   1.000
_cell.angle_alpha   90.00
_cell.angle_beta   90.00
_cell.angle_gamma   90.00
#
_symmetry.space_group_name_H-M   'P 1'
#
loop_
_entity.id
_entity.type
_entity.pdbx_description
1 polymer ?
#
loop_
_entity_poly.entity_id
_entity_poly.type
_entity_poly.pdbx_seq_one_letter_code
_entity_poly.pdbx_strand_id
1 'polypeptide(L)'
;MASSALTFDTATFGSSLSLRSLARTGSEISVHSRVRLGADNTYVAYSTFIELDNDNIPVLYDTVQVYADISGSAKRGITIKGDGGRLHGAWVADVAVSTSDRNLKNSIMPLYQTFHGRGGDTKDVSGGVSWVLRQLRPVSFKFNKGPEAKYSRYGFVAQELREVLPSLVRDIKGDGSEGHLAVVYQDLIALLTAAAQMLQEKVSKQEAKITRLEEQLVAVHEKLDMLLDLNAKRQERQMAV
;
A
#
# COMPACT_ATOMS: atom_id res chain seq x y z
N MET A 1 30.88 -40.59 -36.36
CA MET A 1 30.75 -41.77 -35.47
C MET A 1 30.20 -41.28 -34.14
N ALA A 2 29.03 -41.76 -33.73
CA ALA A 2 28.47 -41.42 -32.43
C ALA A 2 28.84 -42.53 -31.45
N SER A 3 29.62 -42.20 -30.42
CA SER A 3 29.86 -43.09 -29.27
C SER A 3 28.93 -42.66 -28.14
N SER A 4 28.08 -43.57 -27.69
CA SER A 4 27.26 -43.39 -26.48
C SER A 4 28.08 -43.77 -25.26
N ALA A 5 28.29 -42.85 -24.33
CA ALA A 5 28.88 -43.15 -23.03
C ALA A 5 27.74 -43.29 -22.00
N LEU A 6 27.65 -44.44 -21.34
CA LEU A 6 26.72 -44.71 -20.24
C LEU A 6 27.55 -44.85 -18.96
N THR A 7 27.33 -43.98 -17.98
CA THR A 7 27.93 -44.09 -16.65
C THR A 7 26.82 -44.32 -15.63
N PHE A 8 26.91 -45.39 -14.83
CA PHE A 8 25.84 -45.83 -13.93
C PHE A 8 25.76 -45.06 -12.60
N ASP A 9 26.81 -44.34 -12.21
CA ASP A 9 26.90 -43.76 -10.86
C ASP A 9 27.41 -42.31 -10.90
N THR A 10 28.70 -42.11 -11.16
CA THR A 10 29.28 -40.77 -11.27
C THR A 10 30.30 -40.68 -12.40
N ALA A 11 30.35 -39.52 -13.07
CA ALA A 11 31.42 -39.15 -13.97
C ALA A 11 32.08 -37.89 -13.41
N THR A 12 33.23 -38.04 -12.78
CA THR A 12 33.97 -36.90 -12.23
C THR A 12 34.96 -36.41 -13.29
N PHE A 13 34.64 -35.30 -13.94
CA PHE A 13 35.62 -34.58 -14.75
C PHE A 13 36.46 -33.71 -13.83
N GLY A 14 37.79 -33.73 -14.00
CA GLY A 14 38.72 -32.97 -13.15
C GLY A 14 38.39 -31.47 -13.11
N SER A 15 38.81 -30.79 -12.05
CA SER A 15 38.54 -29.37 -11.75
C SER A 15 39.08 -28.36 -12.78
N SER A 16 39.78 -28.83 -13.83
CA SER A 16 40.42 -28.04 -14.88
C SER A 16 39.88 -28.34 -16.29
N LEU A 17 38.77 -29.06 -16.42
CA LEU A 17 38.16 -29.33 -17.73
C LEU A 17 37.66 -28.01 -18.37
N SER A 18 38.38 -27.52 -19.38
CA SER A 18 37.94 -26.37 -20.19
C SER A 18 37.29 -26.86 -21.48
N LEU A 19 35.96 -26.72 -21.57
CA LEU A 19 35.19 -27.02 -22.79
C LEU A 19 34.93 -25.70 -23.53
N ARG A 20 35.67 -25.47 -24.63
CA ARG A 20 35.54 -24.23 -25.41
C ARG A 20 34.40 -24.28 -26.44
N SER A 21 33.95 -25.47 -26.88
CA SER A 21 33.02 -25.60 -28.02
C SER A 21 32.39 -27.00 -28.25
N LEU A 22 32.00 -27.80 -27.23
CA LEU A 22 31.62 -29.21 -27.52
C LEU A 22 30.65 -29.94 -26.59
N ALA A 23 29.83 -29.24 -25.80
CA ALA A 23 28.68 -29.89 -25.16
C ALA A 23 27.39 -29.48 -25.87
N ARG A 24 27.10 -30.12 -27.01
CA ARG A 24 25.74 -30.09 -27.59
C ARG A 24 24.99 -31.26 -26.99
N THR A 25 24.20 -30.99 -25.96
CA THR A 25 23.16 -31.91 -25.54
C THR A 25 22.08 -31.94 -26.62
N GLY A 26 21.27 -33.00 -26.66
CA GLY A 26 20.19 -33.13 -27.64
C GLY A 26 19.13 -32.03 -27.48
N SER A 27 17.92 -32.28 -28.00
CA SER A 27 16.78 -31.39 -27.76
C SER A 27 16.45 -31.21 -26.28
N GLU A 28 16.89 -32.11 -25.41
CA GLU A 28 16.53 -32.16 -24.00
C GLU A 28 17.73 -32.54 -23.10
N ILE A 29 17.80 -31.91 -21.92
CA ILE A 29 18.60 -32.33 -20.77
C ILE A 29 17.63 -32.50 -19.60
N SER A 30 17.60 -33.68 -18.98
CA SER A 30 16.87 -33.90 -17.72
C SER A 30 17.84 -33.95 -16.54
N VAL A 31 17.56 -33.19 -15.48
CA VAL A 31 18.41 -33.11 -14.29
C VAL A 31 17.59 -33.45 -13.06
N HIS A 32 17.99 -34.49 -12.34
CA HIS A 32 17.20 -35.03 -11.24
C HIS A 32 17.20 -34.16 -9.96
N SER A 33 18.29 -33.46 -9.64
CA SER A 33 18.43 -32.78 -8.35
C SER A 33 18.75 -31.29 -8.46
N ARG A 34 19.90 -30.93 -9.04
CA ARG A 34 20.33 -29.53 -9.09
C ARG A 34 21.27 -29.30 -10.25
N VAL A 35 21.03 -28.22 -10.99
CA VAL A 35 22.04 -27.59 -11.86
C VAL A 35 22.73 -26.51 -11.05
N ARG A 36 24.05 -26.62 -10.89
CA ARG A 36 24.88 -25.56 -10.29
C ARG A 36 25.77 -24.97 -11.38
N LEU A 37 25.46 -23.74 -11.78
CA LEU A 37 26.32 -22.96 -12.66
C LEU A 37 27.32 -22.20 -11.75
N GLY A 38 28.60 -22.53 -11.88
CA GLY A 38 29.65 -22.05 -10.98
C GLY A 38 30.51 -20.93 -11.58
N ALA A 39 30.89 -19.99 -10.72
CA ALA A 39 31.76 -18.82 -10.91
C ALA A 39 31.11 -17.57 -11.54
N ASP A 40 31.62 -16.42 -11.11
CA ASP A 40 31.07 -15.04 -11.15
C ASP A 40 30.66 -14.47 -12.52
N ASN A 41 30.66 -15.29 -13.58
CA ASN A 41 30.40 -14.89 -14.97
C ASN A 41 29.63 -15.97 -15.74
N THR A 42 28.51 -16.47 -15.19
CA THR A 42 27.57 -17.31 -15.97
C THR A 42 26.77 -16.40 -16.92
N TYR A 43 27.06 -16.49 -18.22
CA TYR A 43 26.33 -15.76 -19.26
C TYR A 43 25.35 -16.69 -19.96
N VAL A 44 24.05 -16.44 -19.80
CA VAL A 44 23.00 -17.07 -20.61
C VAL A 44 22.80 -16.18 -21.83
N ALA A 45 23.34 -16.61 -22.98
CA ALA A 45 23.25 -15.88 -24.24
C ALA A 45 21.90 -16.14 -24.95
N TYR A 46 21.51 -15.22 -25.85
CA TYR A 46 20.27 -15.27 -26.65
C TYR A 46 18.97 -15.14 -25.84
N SER A 47 17.83 -15.11 -26.52
CA SER A 47 16.49 -15.15 -25.91
C SER A 47 16.22 -16.53 -25.31
N THR A 48 16.93 -16.85 -24.23
CA THR A 48 16.73 -18.05 -23.43
C THR A 48 15.60 -17.81 -22.45
N PHE A 49 14.54 -18.60 -22.57
CA PHE A 49 13.44 -18.62 -21.62
C PHE A 49 13.68 -19.77 -20.63
N ILE A 50 13.53 -19.49 -19.34
CA ILE A 50 13.38 -20.53 -18.32
C ILE A 50 11.88 -20.73 -18.18
N GLU A 51 11.35 -21.75 -18.87
CA GLU A 51 9.95 -22.14 -18.79
C GLU A 51 9.78 -23.17 -17.66
N LEU A 52 8.87 -22.89 -16.75
CA LEU A 52 8.49 -23.77 -15.66
C LEU A 52 7.01 -24.12 -15.86
N ASP A 53 6.73 -25.35 -16.30
CA ASP A 53 5.37 -25.87 -16.49
C ASP A 53 4.97 -26.79 -15.32
N ASN A 54 3.67 -27.05 -15.17
CA ASN A 54 3.07 -27.89 -14.14
C ASN A 54 3.64 -29.32 -14.10
N ASP A 55 4.19 -29.82 -15.21
CA ASP A 55 4.85 -31.13 -15.27
C ASP A 55 6.26 -31.12 -14.63
N ASN A 56 6.91 -29.94 -14.54
CA ASN A 56 8.28 -29.75 -14.04
C ASN A 56 8.35 -29.15 -12.62
N ILE A 57 7.25 -28.61 -12.09
CA ILE A 57 7.09 -28.24 -10.67
C ILE A 57 6.10 -29.23 -10.06
N PRO A 58 6.56 -30.27 -9.34
CA PRO A 58 5.65 -31.19 -8.67
C PRO A 58 4.70 -30.39 -7.78
N VAL A 59 3.40 -30.67 -7.88
CA VAL A 59 2.30 -30.02 -7.09
C VAL A 59 2.55 -30.02 -5.57
N LEU A 60 3.53 -30.80 -5.10
CA LEU A 60 4.06 -30.79 -3.73
C LEU A 60 4.77 -29.48 -3.34
N TYR A 61 5.24 -28.66 -4.30
CA TYR A 61 6.00 -27.44 -4.06
C TYR A 61 5.35 -26.21 -4.73
N ASP A 62 4.44 -25.53 -4.03
CA ASP A 62 3.75 -24.30 -4.48
C ASP A 62 4.62 -23.03 -4.35
N THR A 63 5.91 -23.09 -4.69
CA THR A 63 6.77 -21.91 -4.57
C THR A 63 7.88 -21.87 -5.59
N VAL A 64 7.89 -20.80 -6.39
CA VAL A 64 9.05 -20.41 -7.20
C VAL A 64 9.79 -19.29 -6.47
N GLN A 65 11.08 -19.50 -6.20
CA GLN A 65 11.94 -18.51 -5.52
C GLN A 65 13.08 -18.08 -6.44
N VAL A 66 13.19 -16.78 -6.69
CA VAL A 66 14.34 -16.17 -7.36
C VAL A 66 15.03 -15.27 -6.34
N TYR A 67 16.20 -15.66 -5.83
CA TYR A 67 16.94 -14.86 -4.86
C TYR A 67 18.39 -14.66 -5.28
N ALA A 68 18.95 -13.50 -4.91
CA ALA A 68 20.38 -13.27 -4.93
C ALA A 68 20.97 -13.69 -3.57
N ASP A 69 21.94 -14.60 -3.60
CA ASP A 69 22.76 -14.92 -2.43
C ASP A 69 24.02 -14.07 -2.47
N ILE A 70 24.06 -13.03 -1.64
CA ILE A 70 25.25 -12.20 -1.47
C ILE A 70 25.85 -12.63 -0.13
N SER A 71 27.06 -13.20 -0.18
CA SER A 71 27.79 -13.67 1.01
C SER A 71 27.73 -12.63 2.15
N GLY A 72 27.19 -13.05 3.30
CA GLY A 72 27.03 -12.20 4.49
C GLY A 72 25.73 -11.38 4.57
N SER A 73 24.79 -11.54 3.64
CA SER A 73 23.47 -10.90 3.68
C SER A 73 22.33 -11.91 3.72
N ALA A 74 21.21 -11.57 4.38
CA ALA A 74 19.98 -12.36 4.29
C ALA A 74 19.53 -12.48 2.83
N LYS A 75 19.00 -13.64 2.42
CA LYS A 75 18.48 -13.89 1.07
C LYS A 75 17.46 -12.81 0.70
N ARG A 76 17.68 -12.12 -0.42
CA ARG A 76 16.76 -11.10 -0.97
C ARG A 76 16.34 -11.56 -2.35
N GLY A 77 15.04 -11.66 -2.57
CA GLY A 77 14.51 -12.22 -3.80
C GLY A 77 13.05 -11.89 -4.05
N ILE A 78 12.56 -12.39 -5.18
CA ILE A 78 11.16 -12.46 -5.53
C ILE A 78 10.69 -13.87 -5.16
N THR A 79 9.64 -13.94 -4.36
CA THR A 79 8.90 -15.19 -4.10
C THR A 79 7.56 -15.10 -4.80
N ILE A 80 7.17 -16.13 -5.54
CA ILE A 80 5.86 -16.25 -6.19
C ILE A 80 5.21 -17.55 -5.68
N LYS A 81 3.97 -17.44 -5.21
CA LYS A 81 3.11 -18.49 -4.67
C LYS A 81 1.71 -18.33 -5.25
N GLY A 82 0.87 -19.38 -5.18
CA GLY A 82 -0.54 -19.28 -5.57
C GLY A 82 -1.32 -18.19 -4.81
N ASP A 83 -0.92 -17.86 -3.58
CA ASP A 83 -1.54 -16.83 -2.73
C ASP A 83 -0.84 -15.47 -2.73
N GLY A 84 0.18 -15.28 -3.58
CA GLY A 84 0.90 -14.01 -3.72
C GLY A 84 2.41 -14.19 -3.70
N GLY A 85 3.11 -13.29 -3.01
CA GLY A 85 4.56 -13.26 -3.11
C GLY A 85 5.24 -12.24 -2.22
N ARG A 86 6.57 -12.35 -2.14
CA ARG A 86 7.42 -11.37 -1.45
C ARG A 86 8.35 -10.73 -2.46
N LEU A 87 8.27 -9.40 -2.56
CA LEU A 87 9.20 -8.59 -3.33
C LEU A 87 10.12 -7.87 -2.35
N HIS A 88 11.42 -8.20 -2.38
CA HIS A 88 12.42 -7.54 -1.56
C HIS A 88 13.10 -6.37 -2.31
N GLY A 89 13.46 -5.32 -1.59
CA GLY A 89 14.18 -4.15 -2.15
C GLY A 89 13.24 -3.06 -2.67
N ALA A 90 13.84 -2.02 -3.25
CA ALA A 90 13.11 -0.94 -3.92
C ALA A 90 12.91 -1.31 -5.40
N TRP A 91 11.67 -1.24 -5.85
CA TRP A 91 11.29 -1.50 -7.23
C TRP A 91 10.80 -0.20 -7.87
N VAL A 92 11.32 0.12 -9.04
CA VAL A 92 10.84 1.24 -9.85
C VAL A 92 9.85 0.65 -10.85
N ALA A 93 8.61 1.12 -10.78
CA ALA A 93 7.57 0.81 -11.75
C ALA A 93 7.03 2.12 -12.31
N ASP A 94 6.84 2.19 -13.61
CA ASP A 94 6.27 3.39 -14.25
C ASP A 94 4.81 3.60 -13.83
N VAL A 95 4.06 2.51 -13.65
CA VAL A 95 2.66 2.55 -13.17
C VAL A 95 2.39 1.37 -12.24
N ALA A 96 1.77 1.63 -11.09
CA ALA A 96 1.19 0.60 -10.23
C ALA A 96 -0.30 0.46 -10.57
N VAL A 97 -0.68 -0.65 -11.20
CA VAL A 97 -2.08 -0.98 -11.50
C VAL A 97 -2.56 -2.08 -10.55
N SER A 98 -3.73 -1.91 -9.96
CA SER A 98 -4.39 -2.94 -9.14
C SER A 98 -5.77 -3.27 -9.71
N THR A 99 -6.11 -4.57 -9.74
CA THR A 99 -7.42 -5.04 -10.21
C THR A 99 -8.52 -4.54 -9.28
N SER A 100 -9.49 -3.80 -9.83
CA SER A 100 -10.51 -3.08 -9.06
C SER A 100 -11.90 -3.15 -9.70
N ASP A 101 -12.21 -4.26 -10.37
CA ASP A 101 -13.48 -4.49 -11.08
C ASP A 101 -14.67 -4.59 -10.10
N ARG A 102 -15.84 -4.03 -10.50
CA ARG A 102 -17.10 -4.14 -9.75
C ARG A 102 -17.57 -5.59 -9.65
N ASN A 103 -17.38 -6.40 -10.68
CA ASN A 103 -17.83 -7.80 -10.70
C ASN A 103 -17.05 -8.69 -9.71
N LEU A 104 -15.88 -8.22 -9.28
CA LEU A 104 -15.04 -8.88 -8.29
C LEU A 104 -15.28 -8.36 -6.86
N LYS A 105 -16.27 -7.47 -6.66
CA LYS A 105 -16.57 -6.83 -5.38
C LYS A 105 -18.00 -7.12 -4.95
N ASN A 106 -18.17 -7.34 -3.65
CA ASN A 106 -19.47 -7.45 -3.00
C ASN A 106 -19.62 -6.36 -1.93
N SER A 107 -20.85 -6.16 -1.43
CA SER A 107 -21.14 -5.27 -0.30
C SER A 107 -20.60 -3.84 -0.44
N ILE A 108 -20.72 -3.27 -1.66
CA ILE A 108 -20.24 -1.92 -1.96
C ILE A 108 -21.17 -0.91 -1.27
N MET A 109 -20.65 -0.20 -0.28
CA MET A 109 -21.36 0.84 0.47
C MET A 109 -20.49 2.10 0.64
N PRO A 110 -21.09 3.27 0.90
CA PRO A 110 -20.33 4.48 1.22
C PRO A 110 -19.41 4.28 2.42
N LEU A 111 -18.17 4.79 2.35
CA LEU A 111 -17.14 4.48 3.34
C LEU A 111 -17.50 4.93 4.77
N TYR A 112 -18.27 6.00 4.91
CA TYR A 112 -18.73 6.47 6.22
C TYR A 112 -19.65 5.45 6.91
N GLN A 113 -20.38 4.61 6.15
CA GLN A 113 -21.23 3.53 6.68
C GLN A 113 -20.44 2.46 7.44
N THR A 114 -19.22 2.16 6.98
CA THR A 114 -18.33 1.19 7.62
C THR A 114 -17.87 1.58 9.03
N PHE A 115 -17.88 2.88 9.35
CA PHE A 115 -17.36 3.41 10.62
C PHE A 115 -18.43 3.86 11.62
N HIS A 116 -19.72 3.57 11.34
CA HIS A 116 -20.79 3.89 12.29
C HIS A 116 -20.59 3.12 13.61
N GLY A 117 -20.72 3.82 14.74
CA GLY A 117 -20.62 3.25 16.09
C GLY A 117 -19.22 3.24 16.73
N ARG A 118 -18.17 3.67 16.01
CA ARG A 118 -16.80 3.80 16.59
C ARG A 118 -16.51 5.16 17.26
N GLY A 119 -17.37 6.16 17.05
CA GLY A 119 -17.32 7.43 17.76
C GLY A 119 -18.35 7.45 18.87
N GLY A 120 -17.91 7.64 20.12
CA GLY A 120 -18.80 7.74 21.27
C GLY A 120 -19.89 8.79 21.06
N ASP A 121 -21.13 8.30 21.14
CA ASP A 121 -22.40 9.01 21.30
C ASP A 121 -22.93 9.92 20.16
N THR A 122 -24.26 9.82 19.99
CA THR A 122 -25.17 10.59 19.13
C THR A 122 -25.20 10.28 17.62
N LYS A 123 -26.42 10.45 17.07
CA LYS A 123 -26.95 10.09 15.74
C LYS A 123 -26.25 10.75 14.54
N ASP A 124 -25.00 11.19 14.69
CA ASP A 124 -24.27 11.90 13.67
C ASP A 124 -23.40 10.93 12.84
N VAL A 125 -23.93 10.56 11.68
CA VAL A 125 -23.30 9.74 10.63
C VAL A 125 -21.90 10.26 10.25
N SER A 126 -21.62 11.54 10.48
CA SER A 126 -20.35 12.18 10.16
C SER A 126 -19.25 12.01 11.22
N GLY A 127 -19.61 11.52 12.42
CA GLY A 127 -18.70 11.45 13.56
C GLY A 127 -17.64 10.34 13.47
N GLY A 128 -17.98 9.20 12.87
CA GLY A 128 -17.12 8.00 12.85
C GLY A 128 -15.81 8.19 12.09
N VAL A 129 -15.89 8.64 10.83
CA VAL A 129 -14.69 8.92 9.99
C VAL A 129 -13.87 10.06 10.60
N SER A 130 -14.54 11.10 11.09
CA SER A 130 -13.87 12.24 11.73
C SER A 130 -13.13 11.83 13.01
N TRP A 131 -13.68 10.91 13.80
CA TRP A 131 -13.02 10.34 14.97
C TRP A 131 -11.78 9.55 14.58
N VAL A 132 -11.89 8.68 13.57
CA VAL A 132 -10.76 7.88 13.08
C VAL A 132 -9.59 8.78 12.69
N LEU A 133 -9.83 9.83 11.89
CA LEU A 133 -8.78 10.74 11.44
C LEU A 133 -8.10 11.49 12.58
N ARG A 134 -8.83 11.83 13.65
CA ARG A 134 -8.25 12.48 14.83
C ARG A 134 -7.29 11.57 15.58
N GLN A 135 -7.53 10.26 15.53
CA GLN A 135 -6.68 9.26 16.17
C GLN A 135 -5.49 8.85 15.30
N LEU A 136 -5.51 9.13 14.00
CA LEU A 136 -4.37 8.87 13.12
C LEU A 136 -3.21 9.83 13.45
N ARG A 137 -2.07 9.26 13.84
CA ARG A 137 -0.85 10.00 14.17
C ARG A 137 0.24 9.71 13.12
N PRO A 138 0.44 10.59 12.12
CA PRO A 138 1.57 10.47 11.23
C PRO A 138 2.87 10.77 11.98
N VAL A 139 3.91 9.97 11.74
CA VAL A 139 5.22 10.08 12.39
C VAL A 139 6.34 10.17 11.36
N SER A 140 7.45 10.80 11.74
CA SER A 140 8.71 10.66 11.02
C SER A 140 9.56 9.57 11.69
N PHE A 141 10.23 8.73 10.90
CA PHE A 141 11.03 7.63 11.42
C PHE A 141 12.22 7.33 10.52
N LYS A 142 13.17 6.54 11.05
CA LYS A 142 14.28 5.95 10.33
C LYS A 142 14.32 4.47 10.64
N PHE A 143 14.76 3.65 9.68
CA PHE A 143 14.96 2.23 9.96
C PHE A 143 16.21 2.02 10.79
N ASN A 144 16.18 1.03 11.70
CA ASN A 144 17.34 0.67 12.52
C ASN A 144 18.43 -0.03 11.70
N LYS A 145 18.05 -0.74 10.63
CA LYS A 145 18.95 -1.55 9.78
C LYS A 145 18.56 -1.45 8.31
N GLY A 146 19.52 -1.72 7.44
CA GLY A 146 19.34 -1.77 5.99
C GLY A 146 19.72 -0.47 5.27
N PRO A 147 19.74 -0.47 3.93
CA PRO A 147 20.12 0.70 3.13
C PRO A 147 19.24 1.92 3.40
N GLU A 148 17.99 1.67 3.81
CA GLU A 148 16.97 2.70 4.07
C GLU A 148 17.16 3.40 5.43
N ALA A 149 18.03 2.90 6.31
CA ALA A 149 18.30 3.48 7.63
C ALA A 149 18.89 4.89 7.59
N LYS A 150 19.54 5.25 6.47
CA LYS A 150 20.16 6.56 6.27
C LYS A 150 19.16 7.68 6.00
N TYR A 151 17.94 7.34 5.56
CA TYR A 151 16.95 8.30 5.11
C TYR A 151 15.82 8.44 6.12
N SER A 152 15.40 9.68 6.38
CA SER A 152 14.16 9.95 7.12
C SER A 152 12.96 9.63 6.24
N ARG A 153 11.98 8.94 6.82
CA ARG A 153 10.70 8.61 6.18
C ARG A 153 9.55 9.13 7.01
N TYR A 154 8.41 9.26 6.35
CA TYR A 154 7.14 9.63 6.99
C TYR A 154 6.15 8.51 6.77
N GLY A 155 5.33 8.24 7.78
CA GLY A 155 4.33 7.18 7.71
C GLY A 155 3.63 7.00 9.04
N PHE A 156 3.25 5.76 9.33
CA PHE A 156 2.52 5.42 10.55
C PHE A 156 3.15 4.22 11.26
N VAL A 157 2.97 4.17 12.57
CA VAL A 157 3.31 3.00 13.38
C VAL A 157 2.20 1.96 13.24
N ALA A 158 2.53 0.76 12.79
CA ALA A 158 1.55 -0.28 12.49
C ALA A 158 0.79 -0.77 13.74
N GLN A 159 1.42 -0.76 14.90
CA GLN A 159 0.81 -1.12 16.19
C GLN A 159 -0.27 -0.12 16.60
N GLU A 160 0.04 1.18 16.52
CA GLU A 160 -0.94 2.25 16.82
C GLU A 160 -2.10 2.23 15.82
N LEU A 161 -1.79 2.04 14.53
CA LEU A 161 -2.83 1.91 13.50
C LEU A 161 -3.72 0.71 13.72
N ARG A 162 -3.21 -0.40 14.28
CA ARG A 162 -4.01 -1.59 14.54
C ARG A 162 -5.09 -1.35 15.59
N GLU A 163 -4.81 -0.52 16.59
CA GLU A 163 -5.78 -0.18 17.64
C GLU A 163 -6.95 0.63 17.07
N VAL A 164 -6.67 1.56 16.14
CA VAL A 164 -7.68 2.45 15.55
C VAL A 164 -8.38 1.80 14.34
N LEU A 165 -7.59 1.24 13.42
CA LEU A 165 -8.00 0.69 12.11
C LEU A 165 -7.28 -0.65 11.82
N PRO A 166 -7.71 -1.75 12.45
CA PRO A 166 -7.06 -3.05 12.27
C PRO A 166 -7.11 -3.56 10.82
N SER A 167 -8.10 -3.14 10.03
CA SER A 167 -8.25 -3.53 8.62
C SER A 167 -7.11 -3.06 7.71
N LEU A 168 -6.38 -2.00 8.10
CA LEU A 168 -5.25 -1.47 7.34
C LEU A 168 -3.94 -2.18 7.64
N VAL A 169 -3.90 -3.04 8.66
CA VAL A 169 -2.66 -3.67 9.13
C VAL A 169 -2.69 -5.15 8.78
N ARG A 170 -1.63 -5.64 8.12
CA ARG A 170 -1.44 -7.04 7.75
C ARG A 170 -0.30 -7.64 8.57
N ASP A 171 -0.50 -8.88 9.01
CA ASP A 171 0.57 -9.68 9.59
C ASP A 171 1.38 -10.31 8.45
N ILE A 172 2.63 -9.89 8.32
CA ILE A 172 3.58 -10.50 7.40
C ILE A 172 4.38 -11.53 8.18
N LYS A 173 4.16 -12.81 7.87
CA LYS A 173 5.03 -13.88 8.36
C LYS A 173 6.44 -13.68 7.78
N GLY A 174 7.41 -13.47 8.66
CA GLY A 174 8.82 -13.47 8.29
C GLY A 174 9.30 -14.90 8.04
N ASP A 175 10.46 -15.04 7.40
CA ASP A 175 11.20 -16.31 7.30
C ASP A 175 11.83 -16.73 8.65
N GLY A 176 11.65 -15.91 9.70
CA GLY A 176 12.03 -16.17 11.08
C GLY A 176 10.82 -16.21 12.03
N SER A 177 11.06 -16.60 13.28
CA SER A 177 10.07 -16.87 14.34
C SER A 177 9.21 -15.69 14.79
N GLU A 178 9.50 -14.45 14.34
CA GLU A 178 8.69 -13.28 14.65
C GLU A 178 8.15 -12.63 13.36
N GLY A 179 6.82 -12.57 13.25
CA GLY A 179 6.15 -11.84 12.19
C GLY A 179 6.32 -10.33 12.34
N HIS A 180 6.17 -9.61 11.24
CA HIS A 180 6.17 -8.14 11.23
C HIS A 180 4.81 -7.61 10.81
N LEU A 181 4.49 -6.41 11.28
CA LEU A 181 3.26 -5.72 10.90
C LEU A 181 3.53 -4.82 9.70
N ALA A 182 2.62 -4.82 8.73
CA ALA A 182 2.68 -3.95 7.57
C ALA A 182 1.38 -3.20 7.38
N VAL A 183 1.46 -2.03 6.73
CA VAL A 183 0.33 -1.12 6.52
C VAL A 183 -0.04 -1.10 5.04
N VAL A 184 -1.33 -1.23 4.74
CA VAL A 184 -1.88 -1.10 3.38
C VAL A 184 -2.11 0.38 3.08
N TYR A 185 -1.07 1.06 2.60
CA TYR A 185 -1.14 2.49 2.31
C TYR A 185 -2.13 2.86 1.19
N GLN A 186 -2.41 1.94 0.26
CA GLN A 186 -3.35 2.19 -0.83
C GLN A 186 -4.77 2.47 -0.31
N ASP A 187 -5.20 1.75 0.73
CA ASP A 187 -6.54 1.90 1.31
C ASP A 187 -6.69 3.23 2.08
N LEU A 188 -5.58 3.79 2.59
CA LEU A 188 -5.58 5.12 3.22
C LEU A 188 -5.99 6.23 2.25
N ILE A 189 -5.72 6.07 0.95
CA ILE A 189 -6.09 7.08 -0.06
C ILE A 189 -7.62 7.24 -0.08
N ALA A 190 -8.36 6.14 -0.15
CA ALA A 190 -9.83 6.17 -0.15
C ALA A 190 -10.40 6.78 1.16
N LEU A 191 -9.77 6.47 2.30
CA LEU A 191 -10.15 7.05 3.58
C LEU A 191 -9.92 8.56 3.63
N LEU A 192 -8.76 9.02 3.17
CA LEU A 192 -8.44 10.45 3.08
C LEU A 192 -9.32 11.19 2.07
N THR A 193 -9.70 10.54 0.97
CA THR A 193 -10.65 11.12 0.01
C THR A 193 -12.03 11.32 0.65
N ALA A 194 -12.55 10.30 1.34
CA ALA A 194 -13.84 10.41 2.04
C ALA A 194 -13.78 11.50 3.13
N ALA A 195 -12.68 11.57 3.87
CA ALA A 195 -12.42 12.61 4.85
C ALA A 195 -12.46 14.02 4.24
N ALA A 196 -11.75 14.21 3.12
CA ALA A 196 -11.70 15.49 2.42
C ALA A 196 -13.07 15.89 1.89
N GLN A 197 -13.86 14.95 1.35
CA GLN A 197 -15.24 15.19 0.91
C GLN A 197 -16.12 15.67 2.08
N MET A 198 -15.99 15.04 3.26
CA MET A 198 -16.75 15.45 4.44
C MET A 198 -16.31 16.82 4.98
N LEU A 199 -15.01 17.11 4.95
CA LEU A 199 -14.50 18.43 5.31
C LEU A 199 -15.03 19.50 4.35
N GLN A 200 -15.06 19.24 3.05
CA GLN A 200 -15.61 20.15 2.05
C GLN A 200 -17.09 20.44 2.29
N GLU A 201 -17.89 19.42 2.62
CA GLU A 201 -19.31 19.61 2.96
C GLU A 201 -19.49 20.47 4.22
N LYS A 202 -18.65 20.25 5.24
CA LYS A 202 -18.69 21.05 6.48
C LYS A 202 -18.31 22.51 6.22
N VAL A 203 -17.28 22.74 5.42
CA VAL A 203 -16.85 24.10 5.01
C VAL A 203 -17.99 24.80 4.27
N SER A 204 -18.60 24.15 3.27
CA SER A 204 -19.73 24.72 2.52
C SER A 204 -20.93 25.05 3.42
N LYS A 205 -21.26 24.17 4.39
CA LYS A 205 -22.32 24.43 5.37
C LYS A 205 -21.98 25.60 6.30
N GLN A 206 -20.71 25.77 6.67
CA GLN A 206 -20.27 26.88 7.51
C GLN A 206 -20.30 28.20 6.73
N GLU A 207 -19.85 28.21 5.48
CA GLU A 207 -19.94 29.37 4.58
C GLU A 207 -21.39 29.83 4.41
N ALA A 208 -22.32 28.91 4.13
CA ALA A 208 -23.75 29.26 4.02
C ALA A 208 -24.33 29.84 5.33
N LYS A 209 -23.86 29.37 6.49
CA LYS A 209 -24.25 29.94 7.79
C LYS A 209 -23.69 31.33 7.98
N ILE A 210 -22.43 31.57 7.59
CA ILE A 210 -21.79 32.88 7.66
C ILE A 210 -22.57 33.87 6.80
N THR A 211 -22.88 33.55 5.54
CA THR A 211 -23.67 34.41 4.66
C THR A 211 -25.04 34.74 5.26
N ARG A 212 -25.75 33.74 5.81
CA ARG A 212 -27.04 33.96 6.46
C ARG A 212 -26.93 34.86 7.69
N LEU A 213 -25.87 34.71 8.49
CA LEU A 213 -25.64 35.57 9.66
C LEU A 213 -25.29 37.00 9.25
N GLU A 214 -24.52 37.16 8.17
CA GLU A 214 -24.21 38.48 7.59
C GLU A 214 -25.48 39.18 7.08
N GLU A 215 -26.35 38.48 6.36
CA GLU A 215 -27.66 39.00 5.93
C GLU A 215 -28.53 39.42 7.14
N GLN A 216 -28.54 38.61 8.20
CA GLN A 216 -29.27 38.93 9.43
C GLN A 216 -28.70 40.17 10.12
N LEU A 217 -27.37 40.33 10.14
CA LEU A 217 -26.73 41.52 10.72
C LEU A 217 -27.08 42.78 9.96
N VAL A 218 -27.06 42.75 8.62
CA VAL A 218 -27.47 43.88 7.78
C VAL A 218 -28.93 44.25 8.06
N ALA A 219 -29.84 43.28 8.06
CA ALA A 219 -31.26 43.53 8.33
C ALA A 219 -31.53 44.08 9.74
N VAL A 220 -30.74 43.69 10.74
CA VAL A 220 -30.82 44.25 12.10
C VAL A 220 -30.29 45.67 12.13
N HIS A 221 -29.21 45.96 11.41
CA HIS A 221 -28.65 47.31 11.32
C HIS A 221 -29.64 48.28 10.67
N GLU A 222 -30.26 47.90 9.55
CA GLU A 222 -31.31 48.70 8.89
C GLU A 222 -32.51 48.97 9.81
N LYS A 223 -32.94 47.97 10.60
CA LYS A 223 -34.01 48.17 11.59
C LYS A 223 -33.62 49.14 12.69
N LEU A 224 -32.37 49.11 13.13
CA LEU A 224 -31.87 50.02 14.16
C LEU A 224 -31.86 51.46 13.63
N ASP A 225 -31.38 51.67 12.41
CA ASP A 225 -31.37 52.99 11.76
C ASP A 225 -32.78 53.56 11.59
N MET A 226 -33.74 52.72 11.17
CA MET A 226 -35.15 53.11 11.08
C MET A 226 -35.73 53.53 12.44
N LEU A 227 -35.39 52.81 13.52
CA LEU A 227 -35.86 53.15 14.86
C LEU A 227 -35.23 54.44 15.39
N LEU A 228 -33.96 54.69 15.08
CA LEU A 228 -33.28 55.93 15.44
C LEU A 228 -33.90 57.14 14.73
N ASP A 229 -34.16 57.04 13.42
CA ASP A 229 -34.84 58.08 12.64
C ASP A 229 -36.26 58.35 13.17
N LEU A 230 -37.00 57.29 13.51
CA LEU A 230 -38.36 57.42 14.04
C LEU A 230 -38.38 58.05 15.43
N ASN A 231 -37.38 57.75 16.26
CA ASN A 231 -37.21 58.38 17.57
C ASN A 231 -36.79 59.85 17.46
N ALA A 232 -35.89 60.19 16.53
CA ALA A 232 -35.50 61.58 16.26
C ALA A 232 -36.73 62.42 15.85
N LYS A 233 -37.54 61.92 14.91
CA LYS A 233 -38.80 62.57 14.50
C LYS A 233 -39.82 62.71 15.63
N ARG A 234 -39.87 61.76 16.56
CA ARG A 234 -40.74 61.84 17.76
C ARG A 234 -40.27 62.92 18.73
N GLN A 235 -38.96 63.05 18.94
CA GLN A 235 -38.39 64.08 19.80
C GLN A 235 -38.61 65.49 19.23
N GLU A 236 -38.44 65.68 17.92
CA GLU A 236 -38.74 66.95 17.24
C GLU A 236 -40.22 67.36 17.41
N ARG A 237 -41.15 66.41 17.27
CA ARG A 237 -42.58 66.67 17.47
C ARG A 237 -42.94 67.00 18.93
N GLN A 238 -42.20 66.48 19.90
CA GLN A 238 -42.42 66.78 21.32
C GLN A 238 -41.85 68.13 21.73
N MET A 239 -40.84 68.66 21.05
CA MET A 239 -40.27 70.00 21.31
C MET A 239 -41.00 71.13 20.58
N ALA A 240 -41.85 70.81 19.61
CA ALA A 240 -42.64 71.79 18.83
C ALA A 240 -44.03 72.09 19.41
N VAL A 241 -44.36 71.55 20.60
CA VAL A 241 -45.60 71.77 21.36
C VAL A 241 -45.26 72.51 22.65
#